data_AF-A0AAV1VIN8-F1
#
_entry.id   AF-A0AAV1VIN8-F1
#
_cell.length_a   1.000
_cell.length_b   1.000
_cell.length_c   1.000
_cell.angle_alpha   90.00
_cell.angle_beta   90.00
_cell.angle_gamma   90.00
#
_symmetry.space_group_name_H-M   'P 1'
#
loop_
_entity.id
_entity.type
_entity.pdbx_description
1 polymer ?
#
loop_
_entity_poly.entity_id
_entity_poly.type
_entity_poly.pdbx_seq_one_letter_code
_entity_poly.pdbx_strand_id
1 'polypeptide(L)'
;MAHDQLDVLTAFLYGVMKEQVFSVIPEGVNLDTSYFDPCLYIKTSDGHCVLVLVDVEDVLVTGSSLELITRNKNDLKTRFEMTDSGKCAFVLGIELLDGEGGSVTLCQRHYVDDILKRFGMEECKAVASPVDVSSRLMSSSTASKIDVPFREAVGALMHLTTAKRPDIAYAVSFVSRFMKIPQEEHWVAVKRIFRYL
;
A
#
# COMPACT_ATOMS: atom_id res chain seq x y z
N MET A 1 3.77 15.70 14.38
CA MET A 1 2.50 15.48 13.65
C MET A 1 1.89 14.22 14.22
N ALA A 2 0.63 14.23 14.65
CA ALA A 2 -0.02 13.03 15.20
C ALA A 2 -0.75 12.27 14.09
N HIS A 3 -0.61 10.95 14.06
CA HIS A 3 -1.28 10.05 13.13
C HIS A 3 -1.88 8.90 13.93
N ASP A 4 -3.21 8.88 14.01
CA ASP A 4 -3.95 7.92 14.80
C ASP A 4 -4.82 7.06 13.90
N GLN A 5 -4.92 5.77 14.19
CA GLN A 5 -5.71 4.80 13.46
C GLN A 5 -6.98 4.45 14.24
N LEU A 6 -8.11 4.42 13.52
CA LEU A 6 -9.37 3.85 13.98
C LEU A 6 -9.70 2.62 13.14
N ASP A 7 -10.07 1.52 13.78
CA ASP A 7 -10.50 0.29 13.11
C ASP A 7 -12.02 0.21 13.14
N VAL A 8 -12.68 0.03 12.00
CA VAL A 8 -14.16 -0.07 11.93
C VAL A 8 -14.59 -1.51 12.22
N LEU A 9 -15.32 -1.72 13.31
CA LEU A 9 -15.74 -3.06 13.73
C LEU A 9 -16.90 -3.64 12.88
N THR A 10 -17.72 -2.79 12.25
CA THR A 10 -18.99 -3.21 11.64
C THR A 10 -19.00 -3.32 10.10
N ALA A 11 -17.85 -3.33 9.41
CA ALA A 11 -17.86 -3.39 7.95
C ALA A 11 -18.18 -4.79 7.37
N PHE A 12 -18.03 -5.87 8.14
CA PHE A 12 -18.05 -7.22 7.56
C PHE A 12 -19.02 -8.26 8.13
N LEU A 13 -19.72 -8.00 9.24
CA LEU A 13 -20.37 -9.13 9.93
C LEU A 13 -21.84 -9.40 9.60
N TYR A 14 -22.61 -8.49 8.98
CA TYR A 14 -24.00 -8.80 8.64
C TYR A 14 -24.52 -8.12 7.36
N GLY A 15 -24.45 -8.86 6.24
CA GLY A 15 -25.39 -8.75 5.13
C GLY A 15 -25.07 -7.70 4.07
N VAL A 16 -25.14 -8.14 2.81
CA VAL A 16 -25.18 -7.37 1.55
C VAL A 16 -24.65 -5.94 1.66
N MET A 17 -23.43 -5.70 1.15
CA MET A 17 -22.94 -4.33 0.93
C MET A 17 -24.01 -3.54 0.18
N LYS A 18 -24.67 -2.61 0.86
CA LYS A 18 -25.13 -1.40 0.19
C LYS A 18 -23.84 -0.65 -0.11
N GLU A 19 -23.37 -0.75 -1.35
CA GLU A 19 -22.16 -0.13 -1.93
C GLU A 19 -22.01 1.39 -1.71
N GLN A 20 -22.86 2.04 -0.89
CA GLN A 20 -22.94 3.48 -0.70
C GLN A 20 -22.54 3.98 0.70
N VAL A 21 -22.17 3.11 1.66
CA VAL A 21 -22.02 3.55 3.07
C VAL A 21 -20.72 4.33 3.33
N PHE A 22 -19.66 4.18 2.52
CA PHE A 22 -18.41 4.92 2.69
C PHE A 22 -18.15 6.03 1.65
N SER A 23 -18.96 6.10 0.59
CA SER A 23 -18.86 7.19 -0.39
C SER A 23 -19.56 8.48 0.06
N VAL A 24 -20.28 8.43 1.18
CA VAL A 24 -21.05 9.57 1.71
C VAL A 24 -20.74 9.72 3.19
N ILE A 25 -20.06 10.81 3.54
CA ILE A 25 -19.86 11.22 4.93
C ILE A 25 -21.23 11.41 5.58
N PRO A 26 -21.50 10.83 6.76
CA PRO A 26 -22.75 11.08 7.46
C PRO A 26 -22.96 12.56 7.73
N GLU A 27 -24.22 13.01 7.64
CA GLU A 27 -24.57 14.40 7.94
C GLU A 27 -24.03 14.82 9.33
N GLY A 28 -23.37 15.97 9.37
CA GLY A 28 -22.88 16.62 10.60
C GLY A 28 -21.44 16.32 11.01
N VAL A 29 -20.62 15.58 10.24
CA VAL A 29 -19.16 15.51 10.49
C VAL A 29 -18.41 16.71 9.87
N ASN A 30 -19.04 17.42 8.93
CA ASN A 30 -18.50 18.58 8.20
C ASN A 30 -17.07 18.33 7.68
N LEU A 31 -16.93 17.29 6.88
CA LEU A 31 -15.71 16.94 6.16
C LEU A 31 -15.96 17.19 4.67
N ASP A 32 -14.95 17.73 3.97
CA ASP A 32 -14.99 17.92 2.52
C ASP A 32 -14.16 16.81 1.85
N THR A 33 -14.66 16.22 0.77
CA THR A 33 -13.87 15.26 -0.01
C THR A 33 -12.73 15.97 -0.75
N SER A 34 -11.54 15.39 -0.72
CA SER A 34 -10.39 15.86 -1.48
C SER A 34 -10.65 15.77 -2.98
N TYR A 35 -10.17 16.75 -3.73
CA TYR A 35 -10.22 16.73 -5.19
C TYR A 35 -9.32 15.64 -5.82
N PHE A 36 -8.27 15.22 -5.11
CA PHE A 36 -7.25 14.31 -5.64
C PHE A 36 -7.50 12.85 -5.28
N ASP A 37 -8.21 12.59 -4.19
CA ASP A 37 -8.46 11.25 -3.68
C ASP A 37 -9.86 11.19 -3.05
N PRO A 38 -10.81 10.41 -3.59
CA PRO A 38 -12.17 10.32 -3.08
C PRO A 38 -12.26 9.68 -1.68
N CYS A 39 -11.21 8.97 -1.26
CA CYS A 39 -11.12 8.36 0.06
C CYS A 39 -10.50 9.30 1.11
N LEU A 40 -9.94 10.44 0.68
CA LEU A 40 -9.36 11.43 1.57
C LEU A 40 -10.36 12.56 1.83
N TYR A 41 -10.65 12.77 3.10
CA TYR A 41 -11.51 13.83 3.58
C TYR A 41 -10.71 14.87 4.36
N ILE A 42 -11.05 16.13 4.20
CA ILE A 42 -10.32 17.28 4.74
C ILE A 42 -11.31 18.18 5.47
N LYS A 43 -10.93 18.66 6.64
CA LYS A 43 -11.66 19.71 7.34
C LYS A 43 -10.70 20.73 7.91
N THR A 44 -11.04 21.99 7.71
CA THR A 44 -10.26 23.12 8.18
C THR A 44 -11.09 23.90 9.19
N SER A 45 -10.52 24.19 10.36
CA SER A 45 -11.13 25.02 11.42
C SER A 45 -10.04 25.89 12.03
N ASP A 46 -10.28 27.19 12.14
CA ASP A 46 -9.41 28.13 12.86
C ASP A 46 -7.93 28.08 12.42
N GLY A 47 -7.69 27.91 11.11
CA GLY A 47 -6.35 27.83 10.54
C GLY A 47 -5.65 26.48 10.74
N HIS A 48 -6.31 25.51 11.36
CA HIS A 48 -5.83 24.14 11.50
C HIS A 48 -6.61 23.19 10.59
N CYS A 49 -6.00 22.07 10.21
CA CYS A 49 -6.65 21.04 9.42
C CYS A 49 -6.62 19.67 10.10
N VAL A 50 -7.61 18.86 9.75
CA VAL A 50 -7.66 17.42 9.98
C VAL A 50 -7.86 16.74 8.63
N LEU A 51 -7.16 15.62 8.45
CA LEU A 51 -7.20 14.73 7.31
C LEU A 51 -7.73 13.39 7.81
N VAL A 52 -8.74 12.86 7.14
CA VAL A 52 -9.35 11.56 7.43
C VAL A 52 -9.26 10.75 6.16
N LEU A 53 -8.39 9.75 6.13
CA LEU A 53 -8.26 8.81 5.02
C LEU A 53 -9.02 7.53 5.39
N VAL A 54 -9.97 7.14 4.55
CA VAL A 54 -10.79 5.93 4.74
C VAL A 54 -10.31 4.86 3.77
N ASP A 55 -9.83 3.74 4.32
CA ASP A 55 -9.69 2.47 3.62
C ASP A 55 -10.76 1.50 4.16
N VAL A 56 -11.08 0.45 3.42
CA VAL A 56 -12.25 -0.43 3.62
C VAL A 56 -12.52 -0.77 5.10
N GLU A 57 -11.48 -1.11 5.85
CA GLU A 57 -11.55 -1.48 7.28
C GLU A 57 -10.88 -0.46 8.22
N ASP A 58 -10.01 0.41 7.69
CA ASP A 58 -9.14 1.30 8.46
C ASP A 58 -9.45 2.77 8.19
N VAL A 59 -9.49 3.58 9.25
CA VAL A 59 -9.59 5.05 9.13
C VAL A 59 -8.37 5.70 9.77
N LEU A 60 -7.53 6.30 8.94
CA LEU A 60 -6.39 7.08 9.39
C LEU A 60 -6.82 8.53 9.61
N VAL A 61 -6.60 9.04 10.82
CA VAL A 61 -6.85 10.44 11.18
C VAL A 61 -5.54 11.13 11.52
N THR A 62 -5.23 12.21 10.81
CA THR A 62 -4.05 13.04 11.08
C THR A 62 -4.38 14.52 10.91
N GLY A 63 -3.48 15.43 11.30
CA GLY A 63 -3.75 16.85 11.22
C GLY A 63 -2.74 17.72 11.96
N SER A 64 -3.00 19.02 11.94
CA SER A 64 -2.14 20.04 12.55
C SER A 64 -2.45 20.33 14.01
N SER A 65 -3.57 19.82 14.55
CA SER A 65 -3.99 20.04 15.94
C SER A 65 -4.51 18.74 16.55
N LEU A 66 -3.95 18.37 17.70
CA LEU A 66 -4.34 17.18 18.44
C LEU A 66 -5.78 17.28 18.97
N GLU A 67 -6.23 18.49 19.31
CA GLU A 67 -7.60 18.75 19.73
C GLU A 67 -8.60 18.46 18.59
N LEU A 68 -8.29 18.94 17.38
CA LEU A 68 -9.12 18.67 16.20
C LEU A 68 -9.12 17.18 15.84
N ILE A 69 -7.97 16.51 15.91
CA ILE A 69 -7.88 15.06 15.68
C ILE A 69 -8.76 14.31 16.69
N THR A 70 -8.62 14.61 17.99
CA THR A 70 -9.37 13.96 19.07
C THR A 70 -10.88 14.20 18.91
N ARG A 71 -11.27 15.44 18.62
CA ARG A 71 -12.68 15.79 18.38
C ARG A 71 -13.26 15.02 17.20
N ASN A 72 -12.59 15.00 16.05
CA ASN A 72 -13.09 14.28 14.88
C ASN A 72 -13.10 12.76 15.10
N LYS A 73 -12.12 12.19 15.81
CA LYS A 73 -12.15 10.78 16.21
C LYS A 73 -13.39 10.45 17.06
N ASN A 74 -13.72 11.30 18.03
CA ASN A 74 -14.92 11.11 18.87
C ASN A 74 -16.21 11.29 18.05
N ASP A 75 -16.26 12.29 17.17
CA ASP A 75 -17.40 12.51 16.26
C ASP A 75 -17.63 11.32 15.30
N LEU A 76 -16.56 10.61 14.92
CA LEU A 76 -16.64 9.37 14.12
C LEU A 76 -17.12 8.19 14.97
N LYS A 77 -16.53 7.97 16.16
CA LYS A 77 -16.92 6.88 17.09
C LYS A 77 -18.37 6.97 17.59
N THR A 78 -18.95 8.17 17.63
CA THR A 78 -20.36 8.34 18.00
C THR A 78 -21.32 7.89 16.89
N ARG A 79 -20.85 7.82 15.64
CA ARG A 79 -21.65 7.47 14.46
C ARG A 79 -21.38 6.06 13.96
N PHE A 80 -20.17 5.55 14.18
CA PHE A 80 -19.72 4.24 13.72
C PHE A 80 -19.14 3.46 14.90
N GLU A 81 -19.37 2.14 14.95
CA GLU A 81 -18.67 1.30 15.91
C GLU A 81 -17.22 1.14 15.44
N MET A 82 -16.32 1.87 16.10
CA MET A 82 -14.91 1.90 15.77
C MET A 82 -14.08 1.73 17.04
N THR A 83 -12.96 1.02 16.91
CA THR A 83 -11.94 0.92 17.95
C THR A 83 -10.85 1.94 17.69
N ASP A 84 -10.33 2.53 18.77
CA ASP A 84 -9.15 3.38 18.68
C ASP A 84 -7.90 2.54 18.84
N SER A 85 -7.18 2.36 17.74
CA SER A 85 -5.93 1.58 17.72
C SER A 85 -4.73 2.45 18.10
N GLY A 86 -4.97 3.72 18.44
CA GLY A 86 -3.94 4.66 18.87
C GLY A 86 -3.05 5.05 17.71
N LYS A 87 -1.74 5.12 17.95
CA LYS A 87 -0.78 5.57 16.95
C LYS A 87 -0.68 4.58 15.79
N CYS A 88 -0.85 5.07 14.58
CA CYS A 88 -0.76 4.25 13.37
C CYS A 88 0.69 3.79 13.14
N ALA A 89 0.93 2.49 13.26
CA ALA A 89 2.21 1.86 12.92
C ALA A 89 2.26 1.39 11.46
N PHE A 90 1.11 1.11 10.84
CA PHE A 90 0.99 0.67 9.46
C PHE A 90 -0.20 1.35 8.78
N VAL A 91 0.00 1.84 7.56
CA VAL A 91 -1.07 2.38 6.72
C VAL A 91 -0.99 1.73 5.34
N LEU A 92 -2.09 1.12 4.86
CA LEU A 92 -2.14 0.43 3.56
C LEU A 92 -1.03 -0.63 3.39
N GLY A 93 -0.64 -1.31 4.48
CA GLY A 93 0.45 -2.29 4.51
C GLY A 93 1.87 -1.69 4.47
N ILE A 94 2.01 -0.36 4.63
CA ILE A 94 3.29 0.36 4.69
C ILE A 94 3.56 0.75 6.14
N GLU A 95 4.74 0.41 6.65
CA GLU A 95 5.16 0.74 8.00
C GLU A 95 5.47 2.24 8.12
N LEU A 96 5.01 2.85 9.21
CA LEU A 96 5.30 4.24 9.59
C LEU A 96 6.37 4.25 10.67
N LEU A 97 7.51 4.87 10.38
CA LEU A 97 8.60 5.06 11.34
C LEU A 97 8.72 6.54 11.70
N ASP A 98 8.46 6.87 12.95
CA ASP A 98 8.71 8.22 13.46
C ASP A 98 10.21 8.51 13.54
N GLY A 99 10.59 9.65 13.01
CA GLY A 99 11.93 10.21 13.16
C GLY A 99 11.96 11.43 14.06
N GLU A 100 13.17 11.97 14.23
CA GLU A 100 13.39 13.21 14.97
C GLU A 100 12.65 14.39 14.32
N GLY A 101 12.31 15.40 15.14
CA GLY A 101 11.63 16.60 14.67
C GLY A 101 10.20 16.38 14.16
N GLY A 102 9.60 15.20 14.40
CA GLY A 102 8.27 14.87 13.92
C GLY A 102 8.22 14.45 12.44
N SER A 103 9.38 14.06 11.88
CA SER A 103 9.44 13.39 10.58
C SER A 103 8.79 12.01 10.64
N VAL A 104 8.25 11.55 9.51
CA VAL A 104 7.67 10.22 9.37
C VAL A 104 8.27 9.58 8.13
N THR A 105 8.84 8.40 8.27
CA THR A 105 9.41 7.61 7.18
C THR A 105 8.46 6.48 6.82
N LEU A 106 8.19 6.33 5.53
CA LEU A 106 7.39 5.23 4.98
C LEU A 106 8.32 4.07 4.66
N CYS A 107 8.22 2.98 5.43
CA CYS A 107 9.10 1.82 5.35
C CYS A 107 8.36 0.62 4.75
N GLN A 108 9.02 -0.08 3.82
CA GLN A 108 8.51 -1.31 3.21
C GLN A 108 9.40 -2.52 3.47
N ARG A 109 10.34 -2.40 4.42
CA ARG A 109 11.34 -3.43 4.68
C ARG A 109 10.68 -4.77 5.02
N HIS A 110 9.68 -4.76 5.91
CA HIS A 110 8.94 -5.96 6.28
C HIS A 110 8.31 -6.65 5.05
N TYR A 111 7.69 -5.88 4.17
CA TYR A 111 7.10 -6.43 2.94
C TYR A 111 8.16 -7.00 1.99
N VAL A 112 9.30 -6.33 1.85
CA VAL A 112 10.43 -6.83 1.04
C VAL A 112 10.93 -8.16 1.61
N ASP A 113 11.18 -8.22 2.91
CA ASP A 113 11.65 -9.43 3.59
C ASP A 113 10.65 -10.60 3.42
N ASP A 114 9.35 -10.31 3.57
CA ASP A 114 8.26 -11.29 3.39
C ASP A 114 8.22 -11.86 1.97
N ILE A 115 8.30 -11.01 0.94
CA ILE A 115 8.26 -11.49 -0.45
C ILE A 115 9.55 -12.21 -0.84
N LEU A 116 10.71 -11.77 -0.34
CA LEU A 116 11.97 -12.47 -0.56
C LEU A 116 11.90 -13.89 0.03
N LYS A 117 11.41 -14.03 1.26
CA LYS A 117 11.20 -15.33 1.89
C LYS A 117 10.19 -16.18 1.11
N ARG A 118 9.04 -15.61 0.74
CA ARG A 118 7.96 -16.29 -0.01
C ARG A 118 8.45 -16.91 -1.33
N PHE A 119 9.34 -16.23 -2.04
CA PHE A 119 9.89 -16.70 -3.32
C PHE A 119 11.25 -17.40 -3.20
N GLY A 120 11.73 -17.68 -1.97
CA GLY A 120 13.00 -18.38 -1.73
C GLY A 120 14.24 -17.57 -2.13
N MET A 121 14.18 -16.26 -1.93
CA MET A 121 15.20 -15.27 -2.33
C MET A 121 15.87 -14.57 -1.13
N GLU A 122 15.60 -14.99 0.11
CA GLU A 122 16.16 -14.40 1.33
C GLU A 122 17.71 -14.39 1.35
N GLU A 123 18.35 -15.50 0.94
CA GLU A 123 19.82 -15.63 0.88
C GLU A 123 20.39 -15.39 -0.53
N CYS A 124 19.67 -14.67 -1.38
CA CYS A 124 20.12 -14.45 -2.75
C CYS A 124 21.31 -13.48 -2.82
N LYS A 125 22.20 -13.67 -3.79
CA LYS A 125 23.34 -12.75 -3.99
C LYS A 125 22.84 -11.42 -4.56
N ALA A 126 22.99 -10.33 -3.82
CA ALA A 126 22.55 -9.01 -4.26
C ALA A 126 23.12 -8.59 -5.62
N VAL A 127 22.37 -7.79 -6.38
CA VAL A 127 22.82 -7.15 -7.62
C VAL A 127 22.57 -5.65 -7.58
N ALA A 128 23.40 -4.87 -8.27
CA ALA A 128 23.29 -3.41 -8.27
C ALA A 128 22.20 -2.85 -9.21
N SER A 129 21.59 -3.67 -10.06
CA SER A 129 20.58 -3.23 -11.02
C SER A 129 19.49 -4.27 -11.25
N PRO A 130 18.21 -3.86 -11.28
CA PRO A 130 17.08 -4.77 -11.45
C PRO A 130 17.00 -5.35 -12.87
N VAL A 131 17.69 -4.74 -13.85
CA VAL A 131 17.70 -5.18 -15.25
C VAL A 131 19.11 -5.61 -15.65
N ASP A 132 19.18 -6.62 -16.51
CA ASP A 132 20.41 -6.97 -17.21
C ASP A 132 20.37 -6.36 -18.62
N VAL A 133 21.15 -5.30 -18.80
CA VAL A 133 21.25 -4.54 -20.08
C VAL A 133 21.80 -5.40 -21.22
N SER A 134 22.51 -6.49 -20.91
CA SER A 134 23.07 -7.40 -21.90
C SER A 134 22.07 -8.44 -22.40
N SER A 135 20.98 -8.68 -21.66
CA SER A 135 19.97 -9.67 -21.99
C SER A 135 18.87 -9.07 -22.87
N ARG A 136 18.65 -9.66 -24.07
CA ARG A 136 17.44 -9.41 -24.87
C ARG A 136 16.42 -10.48 -24.55
N LEU A 137 15.52 -10.19 -23.60
CA LEU A 137 14.40 -11.09 -23.30
C LEU A 137 13.42 -11.06 -24.48
N MET A 138 13.33 -12.18 -25.19
CA MET A 138 12.46 -12.36 -26.35
C MET A 138 11.56 -13.56 -26.10
N SER A 139 10.27 -13.42 -26.37
CA SER A 139 9.37 -14.57 -26.37
C SER A 139 9.69 -15.47 -27.57
N SER A 140 10.24 -16.65 -27.33
CA SER A 140 10.38 -17.65 -28.39
C SER A 140 9.10 -18.48 -28.49
N SER A 141 8.52 -18.62 -29.68
CA SER A 141 7.33 -19.45 -29.89
C SER A 141 7.59 -20.96 -29.69
N THR A 142 8.85 -21.37 -29.58
CA THR A 142 9.26 -22.77 -29.41
C THR A 142 9.64 -23.14 -27.98
N ALA A 143 9.80 -22.16 -27.08
CA ALA A 143 10.21 -22.43 -25.71
C ALA A 143 9.01 -22.77 -24.81
N SER A 144 9.17 -23.85 -24.06
CA SER A 144 8.13 -24.40 -23.17
C SER A 144 7.79 -23.44 -22.04
N LYS A 145 6.50 -23.35 -21.73
CA LYS A 145 6.01 -22.66 -20.53
C LYS A 145 6.58 -23.35 -19.29
N ILE A 146 7.09 -22.56 -18.36
CA ILE A 146 7.52 -23.05 -17.05
C ILE A 146 6.36 -23.00 -16.05
N ASP A 147 6.38 -23.93 -15.08
CA ASP A 147 5.42 -23.98 -13.98
C ASP A 147 6.02 -23.35 -12.72
N VAL A 148 5.90 -22.02 -12.63
CA VAL A 148 6.38 -21.22 -11.50
C VAL A 148 5.32 -20.17 -11.14
N PRO A 149 5.32 -19.63 -9.90
CA PRO A 149 4.36 -18.61 -9.46
C PRO A 149 4.67 -17.22 -10.07
N PHE A 150 4.79 -17.16 -11.40
CA PHE A 150 5.24 -15.95 -12.11
C PHE A 150 4.30 -14.77 -11.92
N ARG A 151 2.98 -14.99 -12.06
CA ARG A 151 1.98 -13.92 -11.91
C ARG A 151 1.94 -13.38 -10.48
N GLU A 152 2.09 -14.28 -9.51
CA GLU A 152 2.12 -13.94 -8.09
C GLU A 152 3.37 -13.10 -7.77
N ALA A 153 4.54 -13.51 -8.27
CA ALA A 153 5.78 -12.75 -8.12
C ALA A 153 5.71 -11.36 -8.76
N VAL A 154 5.18 -11.26 -9.98
CA VAL A 154 4.98 -9.97 -10.66
C VAL A 154 3.99 -9.10 -9.88
N GLY A 155 2.90 -9.68 -9.36
CA GLY A 155 1.94 -8.96 -8.52
C GLY A 155 2.56 -8.39 -7.25
N ALA A 156 3.38 -9.19 -6.54
CA ALA A 156 4.11 -8.75 -5.35
C ALA A 156 5.10 -7.61 -5.66
N LEU A 157 5.86 -7.74 -6.75
CA LEU A 157 6.76 -6.68 -7.20
C LEU A 157 6.02 -5.42 -7.65
N MET A 158 4.85 -5.56 -8.26
CA MET A 158 4.03 -4.42 -8.69
C MET A 158 3.49 -3.64 -7.49
N HIS A 159 3.13 -4.31 -6.39
CA HIS A 159 2.77 -3.63 -5.16
C HIS A 159 3.90 -2.73 -4.62
N LEU A 160 5.15 -3.21 -4.62
CA LEU A 160 6.32 -2.39 -4.27
C LEU A 160 6.48 -1.18 -5.18
N THR A 161 6.29 -1.35 -6.50
CA THR A 161 6.42 -0.24 -7.46
C THR A 161 5.42 0.88 -7.21
N THR A 162 4.16 0.54 -6.92
CA THR A 162 3.08 1.50 -6.72
C THR A 162 3.26 2.27 -5.41
N ALA A 163 3.83 1.62 -4.39
CA ALA A 163 3.97 2.21 -3.08
C ALA A 163 5.21 3.11 -2.94
N LYS A 164 6.43 2.56 -3.04
CA LYS A 164 7.68 3.29 -2.72
C LYS A 164 8.92 2.91 -3.53
N ARG A 165 8.85 1.93 -4.45
CA ARG A 165 10.00 1.49 -5.26
C ARG A 165 9.83 1.79 -6.76
N PRO A 166 9.72 3.06 -7.18
CA PRO A 166 9.59 3.42 -8.60
C PRO A 166 10.86 3.06 -9.39
N ASP A 167 12.00 2.89 -8.71
CA ASP A 167 13.28 2.46 -9.27
C ASP A 167 13.23 1.08 -9.95
N ILE A 168 12.33 0.19 -9.53
CA ILE A 168 12.11 -1.10 -10.20
C ILE A 168 10.95 -1.10 -11.20
N ALA A 169 10.22 0.01 -11.35
CA ALA A 169 8.99 0.07 -12.15
C ALA A 169 9.19 -0.35 -13.60
N TYR A 170 10.31 0.06 -14.22
CA TYR A 170 10.65 -0.36 -15.57
C TYR A 170 10.85 -1.88 -15.67
N ALA A 171 11.62 -2.47 -14.75
CA ALA A 171 11.90 -3.89 -14.75
C ALA A 171 10.62 -4.73 -14.56
N VAL A 172 9.77 -4.34 -13.61
CA VAL A 172 8.48 -4.98 -13.34
C VAL A 172 7.53 -4.86 -14.53
N SER A 173 7.42 -3.67 -15.12
CA SER A 173 6.61 -3.43 -16.31
C SER A 173 7.09 -4.25 -17.50
N PHE A 174 8.40 -4.50 -17.60
CA PHE A 174 8.96 -5.31 -18.68
C PHE A 174 8.60 -6.80 -18.51
N VAL A 175 8.78 -7.37 -17.32
CA VAL A 175 8.47 -8.79 -17.07
C VAL A 175 6.98 -9.09 -17.07
N SER A 176 6.12 -8.12 -16.75
CA SER A 176 4.66 -8.30 -16.73
C SER A 176 4.08 -8.68 -18.10
N ARG A 177 4.77 -8.31 -19.20
CA ARG A 177 4.39 -8.67 -20.57
C ARG A 177 4.33 -10.18 -20.83
N PHE A 178 5.02 -10.98 -20.01
CA PHE A 178 5.15 -12.43 -20.19
C PHE A 178 4.27 -13.26 -19.25
N MET A 179 3.32 -12.64 -18.52
CA MET A 179 2.46 -13.32 -17.54
C MET A 179 1.56 -14.44 -18.11
N LYS A 180 1.32 -14.47 -19.43
CA LYS A 180 0.49 -15.51 -20.06
C LYS A 180 1.25 -16.83 -20.24
N ILE A 181 2.48 -16.74 -20.72
CA ILE A 181 3.35 -17.88 -21.07
C ILE A 181 4.77 -17.53 -20.60
N PRO A 182 5.06 -17.62 -19.28
CA PRO A 182 6.40 -17.37 -18.78
C PRO A 182 7.36 -18.47 -19.27
N GLN A 183 8.62 -18.09 -19.49
CA GLN A 183 9.71 -18.95 -19.92
C GLN A 183 10.86 -18.77 -18.94
N GLU A 184 11.86 -19.66 -18.98
CA GLU A 184 12.96 -19.66 -18.01
C GLU A 184 13.67 -18.30 -17.93
N GLU A 185 13.95 -17.68 -19.08
CA GLU A 185 14.60 -16.37 -19.14
C GLU A 185 13.77 -15.27 -18.45
N HIS A 186 12.45 -15.32 -18.57
CA HIS A 186 11.54 -14.39 -17.89
C HIS A 186 11.60 -14.58 -16.37
N TRP A 187 11.72 -15.83 -15.90
CA TRP A 187 11.83 -16.12 -14.47
C TRP A 187 13.17 -15.71 -13.88
N VAL A 188 14.26 -15.91 -14.64
CA VAL A 188 15.58 -15.37 -14.30
C VAL A 188 15.52 -13.84 -14.15
N ALA A 189 14.79 -13.16 -15.03
CA ALA A 189 14.58 -11.72 -14.95
C ALA A 189 13.83 -11.30 -13.67
N VAL A 190 12.75 -12.00 -13.33
CA VAL A 190 12.01 -11.76 -12.06
C VAL A 190 12.90 -11.98 -10.85
N LYS A 191 13.67 -13.09 -10.82
CA LYS A 191 14.64 -13.35 -9.75
C LYS A 191 15.71 -12.27 -9.65
N ARG A 192 16.13 -11.68 -10.78
CA ARG A 192 17.07 -10.55 -10.76
C ARG A 192 16.47 -9.32 -10.06
N ILE A 193 15.18 -9.04 -10.27
CA ILE A 193 14.49 -7.94 -9.57
C ILE A 193 14.50 -8.22 -8.06
N PHE A 194 14.18 -9.44 -7.63
CA PHE A 194 14.29 -9.83 -6.22
C PHE A 194 15.71 -9.67 -5.66
N ARG A 195 16.75 -10.03 -6.44
CA ARG A 195 18.16 -9.84 -6.02
C ARG A 195 18.58 -8.38 -5.90
N TYR A 196 17.83 -7.45 -6.48
CA TYR A 196 18.09 -6.02 -6.39
C TYR A 196 17.41 -5.37 -5.18
N LEU A 197 16.32 -5.97 -4.70
CA LEU A 197 15.62 -5.54 -3.50
C LEU A 197 16.46 -5.82 -2.25
#